data_AF-A0A1L3Q4S8-F1
#
_entry.id   AF-A0A1L3Q4S8-F1
#
_cell.length_a   1.000
_cell.length_b   1.000
_cell.length_c   1.000
_cell.angle_alpha   90.00
_cell.angle_beta   90.00
_cell.angle_gamma   90.00
#
_symmetry.space_group_name_H-M   'P 1'
#
loop_
_entity.id
_entity.type
_entity.pdbx_description
1 polymer ?
#
loop_
_entity_poly.entity_id
_entity_poly.type
_entity_poly.pdbx_seq_one_letter_code
_entity_poly.pdbx_strand_id
1 'polypeptide(L)'
;MVSLVLLAGCSGNDSENDQTYQYSDEEGEVEVHTTGGGDGDCPIGTVMTVNNPQTRESMKFEVVGTETIDGIEMCKAVYETNAADTEIASGEYLWSEDDNAFIMKMYDSSGKTVYEMASINGDTTIIDAEGNEMHYNTGSE
;
A
#
# COMPACT_ATOMS: atom_id res chain seq x y z
N MET A 1 -12.50 8.98 -22.84
CA MET A 1 -11.75 10.24 -22.59
C MET A 1 -11.58 10.30 -21.09
N VAL A 2 -10.39 9.98 -20.58
CA VAL A 2 -10.09 10.13 -19.14
C VAL A 2 -9.94 11.63 -18.87
N SER A 3 -10.79 12.18 -18.02
CA SER A 3 -10.77 13.61 -17.69
C SER A 3 -10.15 13.78 -16.31
N LEU A 4 -8.87 14.16 -16.26
CA LEU A 4 -8.20 14.46 -14.99
C LEU A 4 -8.57 15.89 -14.57
N VAL A 5 -9.36 16.03 -13.51
CA VAL A 5 -9.71 17.35 -12.95
C VAL A 5 -8.87 17.56 -11.69
N LEU A 6 -7.89 18.46 -11.80
CA LEU A 6 -7.14 18.96 -10.65
C LEU A 6 -8.02 19.94 -9.88
N LEU A 7 -8.67 19.48 -8.81
CA LEU A 7 -9.32 20.36 -7.85
C LEU A 7 -8.29 20.80 -6.81
N ALA A 8 -7.57 21.89 -7.11
CA ALA A 8 -6.80 22.59 -6.10
C ALA A 8 -7.77 23.22 -5.08
N GLY A 9 -8.04 22.51 -3.99
CA GLY A 9 -8.86 23.00 -2.88
C GLY A 9 -8.18 24.15 -2.16
N CYS A 10 -8.55 25.39 -2.50
CA CYS A 10 -8.19 26.57 -1.71
C CYS A 10 -8.91 26.56 -0.35
N SER A 11 -8.22 26.18 0.73
CA SER A 11 -8.54 26.60 2.09
C SER A 11 -7.25 26.64 2.91
N GLY A 12 -6.78 27.86 3.18
CA GLY A 12 -5.46 28.16 3.72
C GLY A 12 -5.02 27.31 4.92
N ASN A 13 -3.97 26.53 4.69
CA ASN A 13 -2.75 26.40 5.49
C ASN A 13 -1.86 25.45 4.68
N ASP A 14 -1.16 25.98 3.67
CA ASP A 14 -0.45 25.21 2.65
C ASP A 14 0.63 24.32 3.29
N SER A 15 0.29 23.06 3.53
CA SER A 15 1.25 21.97 3.60
C SER A 15 1.50 21.55 2.15
N GLU A 16 2.69 21.83 1.62
CA GLU A 16 3.06 21.58 0.20
C GLU A 16 2.86 20.12 -0.26
N ASN A 17 2.57 19.20 0.67
CA ASN A 17 2.40 17.78 0.45
C ASN A 17 0.95 17.25 0.61
N ASP A 18 -0.05 18.15 0.64
CA ASP A 18 -1.48 17.76 0.62
C ASP A 18 -2.03 17.90 -0.81
N GLN A 19 -2.42 16.78 -1.42
CA GLN A 19 -2.86 16.71 -2.81
C GLN A 19 -4.09 15.82 -2.96
N THR A 20 -5.11 16.33 -3.68
CA THR A 20 -6.31 15.55 -4.03
C THR A 20 -6.44 15.47 -5.54
N TYR A 21 -6.65 14.25 -6.04
CA TYR A 21 -6.85 13.91 -7.45
C TYR A 21 -8.20 13.23 -7.61
N GLN A 22 -8.95 13.60 -8.65
CA GLN A 22 -10.19 12.91 -9.01
C GLN A 22 -10.02 12.27 -10.38
N TYR A 23 -10.34 10.98 -10.43
CA TYR A 23 -10.34 10.16 -11.63
C TYR A 23 -11.79 9.76 -11.93
N SER A 24 -12.20 9.91 -13.18
CA SER A 24 -13.53 9.55 -13.65
C SER A 24 -13.42 8.84 -14.99
N ASP A 25 -14.03 7.67 -15.07
CA ASP A 25 -14.13 6.85 -16.28
C ASP A 25 -15.52 6.21 -16.41
N GLU A 26 -15.63 5.16 -17.23
CA GLU A 26 -16.88 4.44 -17.46
C GLU A 26 -17.28 3.50 -16.31
N GLU A 27 -16.36 3.17 -15.41
CA GLU A 27 -16.54 2.28 -14.26
C GLU A 27 -16.89 3.07 -12.98
N GLY A 28 -16.55 4.35 -12.91
CA GLY A 28 -17.00 5.23 -11.84
C GLY A 28 -16.14 6.47 -11.63
N GLU A 29 -16.27 7.06 -10.44
CA GLU A 29 -15.42 8.14 -9.97
C GLU A 29 -14.63 7.65 -8.76
N VAL A 30 -13.35 8.01 -8.68
CA VAL A 30 -12.46 7.71 -7.55
C VAL A 30 -11.71 8.98 -7.17
N GLU A 31 -11.67 9.25 -5.87
CA GLU A 31 -10.90 10.34 -5.28
C GLU A 31 -9.67 9.78 -4.58
N VAL A 32 -8.49 10.28 -4.95
CA VAL A 32 -7.21 9.95 -4.32
C VAL A 32 -6.74 11.17 -3.55
N HIS A 33 -6.48 11.02 -2.27
CA HIS A 33 -5.98 12.05 -1.38
C HIS A 33 -4.66 11.60 -0.77
N THR A 34 -3.61 12.37 -1.00
CA THR A 34 -2.27 12.10 -0.47
C THR A 34 -1.88 13.24 0.45
N THR A 35 -1.42 12.91 1.65
CA THR A 35 -0.94 13.87 2.65
C THR A 35 0.37 13.39 3.25
N GLY A 36 1.13 14.33 3.82
CA GLY A 36 2.42 14.03 4.41
C GLY A 36 3.47 13.68 3.36
N GLY A 37 4.64 13.26 3.82
CA GLY A 37 5.81 13.01 2.97
C GLY A 37 7.02 13.74 3.52
N GLY A 38 7.98 12.95 4.00
CA GLY A 38 9.37 13.39 4.16
C GLY A 38 10.15 13.13 2.87
N ASP A 39 11.28 13.79 2.72
CA ASP A 39 12.22 13.48 1.63
C ASP A 39 12.94 12.16 1.94
N GLY A 40 13.11 11.30 0.93
CA GLY A 40 13.91 10.06 1.01
C GLY A 40 13.17 8.81 0.54
N ASP A 41 13.87 7.69 0.57
CA ASP A 41 13.38 6.39 0.11
C ASP A 41 12.31 5.79 1.06
N CYS A 42 12.26 6.32 2.30
CA CYS A 42 11.27 6.01 3.32
C CYS A 42 10.49 7.25 3.79
N PRO A 43 9.45 7.69 3.06
CA PRO A 43 8.75 8.93 3.38
C PRO A 43 7.72 8.70 4.51
N ILE A 44 8.20 8.46 5.73
CA ILE A 44 7.38 8.19 6.92
C ILE A 44 6.36 9.33 7.13
N GLY A 45 5.12 8.95 7.44
CA GLY A 45 3.98 9.86 7.59
C GLY A 45 3.28 10.19 6.28
N THR A 46 3.71 9.63 5.14
CA THR A 46 2.92 9.65 3.91
C THR A 46 1.66 8.84 4.11
N VAL A 47 0.51 9.45 3.87
CA VAL A 47 -0.81 8.81 3.89
C VAL A 47 -1.46 9.02 2.54
N MET A 48 -1.81 7.93 1.87
CA MET A 48 -2.62 7.93 0.66
C MET A 48 -3.98 7.29 0.96
N THR A 49 -5.07 7.97 0.62
CA THR A 49 -6.44 7.47 0.75
C THR A 49 -7.10 7.48 -0.60
N VAL A 50 -7.66 6.35 -1.01
CA VAL A 50 -8.45 6.19 -2.22
C VAL A 50 -9.91 6.00 -1.81
N ASN A 51 -10.83 6.81 -2.31
CA ASN A 51 -12.24 6.76 -1.96
C ASN A 51 -13.10 6.60 -3.22
N ASN A 52 -13.99 5.62 -3.23
CA ASN A 52 -15.08 5.51 -4.20
C ASN A 52 -16.37 6.08 -3.58
N PRO A 53 -16.80 7.31 -3.95
CA PRO A 53 -17.99 7.94 -3.37
C PRO A 53 -19.30 7.20 -3.71
N GLN A 54 -19.32 6.37 -4.76
CA GLN A 54 -20.51 5.66 -5.21
C GLN A 54 -20.78 4.43 -4.34
N THR A 55 -19.72 3.64 -4.08
CA THR A 55 -19.81 2.42 -3.26
C THR A 55 -19.56 2.67 -1.77
N ARG A 56 -18.97 3.83 -1.42
CA ARG A 56 -18.44 4.17 -0.09
C ARG A 56 -17.27 3.28 0.34
N GLU A 57 -16.64 2.64 -0.63
CA GLU A 57 -15.40 1.92 -0.41
C GLU A 57 -14.24 2.90 -0.35
N SER A 58 -13.25 2.54 0.43
CA SER A 58 -12.08 3.35 0.74
C SER A 58 -10.91 2.42 1.03
N MET A 59 -9.73 2.85 0.61
CA MET A 59 -8.47 2.24 0.94
C MET A 59 -7.56 3.32 1.53
N LYS A 60 -6.88 3.03 2.63
CA LYS A 60 -5.87 3.89 3.22
C LYS A 60 -4.54 3.15 3.19
N PHE A 61 -3.48 3.84 2.81
CA PHE A 61 -2.09 3.38 2.85
C PHE A 61 -1.28 4.40 3.64
N GLU A 62 -0.49 3.96 4.61
CA GLU A 62 0.29 4.84 5.48
C GLU A 62 1.70 4.27 5.68
N VAL A 63 2.72 5.07 5.37
CA VAL A 63 4.13 4.72 5.66
C VAL A 63 4.40 5.02 7.14
N VAL A 64 4.50 3.99 7.97
CA VAL A 64 4.53 4.11 9.43
C VAL A 64 5.92 4.11 10.04
N GLY A 65 6.95 3.68 9.31
CA GLY A 65 8.30 3.60 9.84
C GLY A 65 9.25 2.72 9.06
N THR A 66 10.34 2.32 9.73
CA THR A 66 11.27 1.30 9.27
C THR A 66 11.27 0.11 10.22
N GLU A 67 11.61 -1.07 9.70
CA GLU A 67 11.75 -2.32 10.43
C GLU A 67 12.96 -3.09 9.88
N THR A 68 13.76 -3.69 10.76
CA THR A 68 14.92 -4.50 10.33
C THR A 68 14.55 -5.98 10.29
N ILE A 69 14.60 -6.59 9.12
CA ILE A 69 14.34 -8.02 8.90
C ILE A 69 15.60 -8.67 8.32
N ASP A 70 16.12 -9.71 8.97
CA ASP A 70 17.34 -10.42 8.55
C ASP A 70 18.56 -9.52 8.29
N GLY A 71 18.64 -8.40 9.03
CA GLY A 71 19.71 -7.41 8.89
C GLY A 71 19.52 -6.41 7.75
N ILE A 72 18.40 -6.48 7.02
CA ILE A 72 17.99 -5.54 5.98
C ILE A 72 17.04 -4.52 6.62
N GLU A 73 17.37 -3.24 6.51
CA GLU A 73 16.44 -2.17 6.90
C GLU A 73 15.39 -2.02 5.80
N MET A 74 14.11 -2.12 6.20
CA MET A 74 12.97 -2.03 5.29
C MET A 74 12.03 -0.94 5.74
N CYS A 75 11.52 -0.15 4.81
CA CYS A 75 10.36 0.69 5.05
C CYS A 75 9.15 -0.17 5.33
N LYS A 76 8.24 0.36 6.15
CA LYS A 76 7.00 -0.29 6.49
C LYS A 76 5.84 0.65 6.20
N ALA A 77 4.90 0.16 5.43
CA ALA A 77 3.59 0.74 5.29
C ALA A 77 2.51 -0.24 5.77
N VAL A 78 1.42 0.34 6.25
CA VAL A 78 0.18 -0.38 6.56
C VAL A 78 -0.88 0.05 5.57
N TYR A 79 -1.76 -0.87 5.21
CA TYR A 79 -2.97 -0.52 4.48
C TYR A 79 -4.21 -1.05 5.18
N GLU A 80 -5.32 -0.36 4.96
CA GLU A 80 -6.65 -0.70 5.44
C GLU A 80 -7.64 -0.51 4.30
N THR A 81 -8.65 -1.36 4.21
CA THR A 81 -9.71 -1.25 3.20
C THR A 81 -11.06 -1.71 3.76
N ASN A 82 -12.14 -1.11 3.27
CA ASN A 82 -13.50 -1.59 3.50
C ASN A 82 -14.18 -2.06 2.19
N ALA A 83 -13.39 -2.31 1.14
CA ALA A 83 -13.87 -2.86 -0.13
C ALA A 83 -14.59 -4.19 0.10
N ALA A 84 -15.79 -4.33 -0.43
CA ALA A 84 -16.66 -5.48 -0.16
C ALA A 84 -16.41 -6.66 -1.11
N ASP A 85 -15.61 -6.45 -2.15
CA ASP A 85 -15.25 -7.42 -3.18
C ASP A 85 -14.04 -8.29 -2.82
N THR A 86 -13.45 -8.07 -1.64
CA THR A 86 -12.30 -8.80 -1.12
C THR A 86 -12.52 -9.25 0.33
N GLU A 87 -11.89 -10.35 0.72
CA GLU A 87 -11.84 -10.80 2.13
C GLU A 87 -10.78 -10.04 2.95
N ILE A 88 -9.93 -9.27 2.27
CA ILE A 88 -8.87 -8.45 2.85
C ILE A 88 -9.50 -7.24 3.56
N ALA A 89 -9.09 -7.00 4.80
CA ALA A 89 -9.43 -5.80 5.56
C ALA A 89 -8.22 -4.90 5.83
N SER A 90 -7.02 -5.47 5.92
CA SER A 90 -5.80 -4.73 6.23
C SER A 90 -4.55 -5.49 5.80
N GLY A 91 -3.40 -4.84 5.87
CA GLY A 91 -2.13 -5.53 5.75
C GLY A 91 -0.92 -4.63 5.84
N GLU A 92 0.22 -5.24 5.61
CA GLU A 92 1.54 -4.64 5.74
C GLU A 92 2.30 -4.82 4.44
N TYR A 93 3.01 -3.77 4.04
CA TYR A 93 3.94 -3.80 2.93
C TYR A 93 5.28 -3.27 3.40
N LEU A 94 6.32 -4.09 3.28
CA LEU A 94 7.68 -3.73 3.59
C LEU A 94 8.52 -3.79 2.32
N TRP A 95 9.43 -2.84 2.16
CA TRP A 95 10.37 -2.79 1.03
C TRP A 95 11.72 -2.25 1.47
N SER A 96 12.81 -2.78 0.92
CA SER A 96 14.15 -2.21 1.10
C SER A 96 14.41 -1.09 0.09
N GLU A 97 15.29 -0.14 0.44
CA GLU A 97 15.65 0.98 -0.45
C GLU A 97 16.35 0.52 -1.75
N ASP A 98 16.96 -0.67 -1.74
CA ASP A 98 17.68 -1.23 -2.89
C ASP A 98 16.81 -2.15 -3.77
N ASP A 99 15.50 -2.20 -3.50
CA ASP A 99 14.50 -3.02 -4.20
C ASP A 99 14.79 -4.54 -4.20
N ASN A 100 15.75 -5.02 -3.39
CA ASN A 100 16.14 -6.43 -3.34
C ASN A 100 15.32 -7.25 -2.33
N ALA A 101 14.55 -6.59 -1.47
CA ALA A 101 13.69 -7.22 -0.49
C ALA A 101 12.32 -6.55 -0.43
N PHE A 102 11.26 -7.36 -0.44
CA PHE A 102 9.92 -6.91 -0.07
C PHE A 102 9.17 -8.00 0.69
N ILE A 103 8.24 -7.57 1.55
CA ILE A 103 7.32 -8.45 2.28
C ILE A 103 5.93 -7.84 2.17
N MET A 104 4.95 -8.63 1.77
CA MET A 104 3.55 -8.24 1.70
C MET A 104 2.72 -9.22 2.51
N LYS A 105 1.96 -8.72 3.48
CA LYS A 105 1.06 -9.52 4.32
C LYS A 105 -0.33 -8.92 4.26
N MET A 106 -1.32 -9.74 3.91
CA MET A 106 -2.73 -9.33 3.84
C MET A 106 -3.52 -10.11 4.89
N TYR A 107 -4.41 -9.41 5.59
CA TYR A 107 -5.21 -9.95 6.68
C TYR A 107 -6.70 -9.74 6.42
N ASP A 108 -7.51 -10.71 6.86
CA ASP A 108 -8.95 -10.55 6.93
C ASP A 108 -9.39 -9.66 8.10
N SER A 109 -10.70 -9.41 8.21
CA SER A 109 -11.30 -8.60 9.29
C SER A 109 -11.07 -9.14 10.71
N SER A 110 -10.66 -10.40 10.87
CA SER A 110 -10.30 -11.02 12.15
C SER A 110 -8.81 -10.91 12.47
N GLY A 111 -8.00 -10.41 11.54
CA GLY A 111 -6.55 -10.37 11.64
C GLY A 111 -5.86 -11.66 11.20
N LYS A 112 -6.57 -12.59 10.55
CA LYS A 112 -5.98 -13.82 10.02
C LYS A 112 -5.31 -13.52 8.67
N THR A 113 -4.10 -14.03 8.47
CA THR A 113 -3.42 -13.96 7.17
C THR A 113 -4.24 -14.67 6.09
N VAL A 114 -4.53 -13.95 5.01
CA VAL A 114 -5.13 -14.48 3.78
C VAL A 114 -4.09 -14.66 2.69
N TYR A 115 -3.00 -13.88 2.76
CA TYR A 115 -1.90 -13.95 1.82
C TYR A 115 -0.63 -13.38 2.46
N GLU A 116 0.49 -14.07 2.31
CA GLU A 116 1.81 -13.53 2.62
C GLU A 116 2.77 -13.85 1.47
N MET A 117 3.60 -12.87 1.11
CA MET A 117 4.67 -13.03 0.14
C MET A 117 5.90 -12.32 0.66
N ALA A 118 7.04 -13.00 0.64
CA ALA A 118 8.33 -12.41 0.91
C ALA A 118 9.24 -12.73 -0.27
N SER A 119 9.91 -11.71 -0.81
CA SER A 119 11.03 -11.90 -1.73
C SER A 119 12.23 -11.21 -1.11
N ILE A 120 13.27 -11.98 -0.78
CA ILE A 120 14.48 -11.45 -0.14
C ILE A 120 15.67 -12.00 -0.91
N ASN A 121 16.45 -11.11 -1.54
CA ASN A 121 17.63 -11.47 -2.32
C ASN A 121 17.35 -12.51 -3.43
N GLY A 122 16.18 -12.43 -4.07
CA GLY A 122 15.77 -13.33 -5.16
C GLY A 122 15.21 -14.68 -4.72
N ASP A 123 15.18 -14.96 -3.41
CA ASP A 123 14.44 -16.07 -2.82
C ASP A 123 13.03 -15.62 -2.47
N THR A 124 12.02 -16.26 -3.05
CA THR A 124 10.62 -15.89 -2.91
C THR A 124 9.83 -16.99 -2.21
N THR A 125 9.22 -16.64 -1.08
CA THR A 125 8.27 -17.46 -0.34
C THR A 125 6.87 -16.88 -0.50
N ILE A 126 5.89 -17.73 -0.78
CA ILE A 126 4.46 -17.37 -0.79
C ILE A 126 3.75 -18.30 0.19
N ILE A 127 2.96 -17.72 1.09
CA ILE A 127 2.12 -18.43 2.06
C ILE A 127 0.66 -18.11 1.76
N ASP A 128 -0.15 -19.13 1.50
CA ASP A 128 -1.59 -18.95 1.26
C ASP A 128 -2.40 -18.89 2.57
N ALA A 129 -3.72 -18.66 2.45
CA ALA A 129 -4.66 -18.57 3.57
C ALA A 129 -4.77 -19.86 4.43
N GLU A 130 -4.30 -20.99 3.90
CA GLU A 130 -4.28 -22.29 4.56
C GLU A 130 -2.94 -22.55 5.26
N GLY A 131 -1.96 -21.67 5.05
CA GLY A 131 -0.60 -21.79 5.57
C GLY A 131 0.30 -22.69 4.72
N ASN A 132 -0.09 -23.01 3.48
CA ASN A 132 0.78 -23.75 2.58
C ASN A 132 1.86 -22.81 2.04
N GLU A 133 3.10 -23.26 2.11
CA GLU A 133 4.26 -22.52 1.62
C GLU A 133 4.68 -22.98 0.22
N MET A 134 4.91 -22.03 -0.67
CA MET A 134 5.51 -22.22 -1.97
C MET A 134 6.80 -21.41 -2.05
N HIS A 135 7.89 -22.10 -2.39
CA HIS A 135 9.23 -21.53 -2.44
C HIS A 135 9.73 -21.49 -3.89
N TYR A 136 10.22 -20.33 -4.32
CA TYR A 136 10.79 -20.10 -5.63
C TYR A 136 12.14 -19.39 -5.47
N ASN A 137 13.21 -20.04 -5.90
CA ASN A 137 14.51 -19.38 -5.98
C ASN A 137 14.74 -18.93 -7.42
N THR A 138 14.85 -17.61 -7.63
CA THR A 138 15.14 -17.02 -8.95
C THR A 138 16.59 -16.56 -9.08
N GLY A 139 17.43 -16.87 -8.08
CA GLY A 139 18.86 -16.68 -8.17
C GLY A 139 19.42 -17.53 -9.32
N SER A 140 19.93 -16.87 -10.36
CA SER A 140 20.70 -17.51 -11.41
C SER A 140 21.94 -18.18 -10.80
N GLU A 141 22.13 -19.48 -11.08
CA GLU A 141 23.41 -20.20 -10.86
C GLU A 141 24.61 -19.48 -11.49
#